data_AF-A0A1G0HCJ3-F1
#
_entry.id   AF-A0A1G0HCJ3-F1
#
_cell.length_a   1.000
_cell.length_b   1.000
_cell.length_c   1.000
_cell.angle_alpha   90.00
_cell.angle_beta   90.00
_cell.angle_gamma   90.00
#
_symmetry.space_group_name_H-M   'P 1'
#
loop_
_entity.id
_entity.type
_entity.pdbx_description
1 polymer ?
#
loop_
_entity_poly.entity_id
_entity_poly.type
_entity_poly.pdbx_seq_one_letter_code
_entity_poly.pdbx_strand_id
1 'polypeptide(L)'
;MKQYHDKLKAELWKRDRIKEIPKTWKEAVIRWFDEMQHKRSLIDDQWHVKWLNKYFSHLYLTEISKDLIDEIAKKREDEDVAPASVNCLLAFIRSVLRKAANKWARMM
;
A
#
# COMPACT_ATOMS: atom_id res chain seq x y z
N MET A 1 -2.88 -17.59 -18.88
CA MET A 1 -4.01 -16.71 -18.53
C MET A 1 -3.45 -15.45 -17.87
N LYS A 2 -3.05 -14.46 -18.67
CA LYS A 2 -3.86 -13.35 -19.20
C LYS A 2 -4.04 -12.19 -18.20
N GLN A 3 -3.14 -11.20 -18.33
CA GLN A 3 -3.50 -9.83 -18.69
C GLN A 3 -4.43 -9.06 -17.73
N TYR A 4 -4.04 -8.89 -16.47
CA TYR A 4 -4.70 -7.91 -15.58
C TYR A 4 -3.73 -7.08 -14.72
N HIS A 5 -2.43 -7.14 -14.99
CA HIS A 5 -1.40 -6.48 -14.18
C HIS A 5 -0.89 -5.15 -14.75
N ASP A 6 -1.13 -4.87 -16.04
CA ASP A 6 -0.61 -3.66 -16.69
C ASP A 6 -1.50 -2.42 -16.54
N LYS A 7 -2.79 -2.58 -16.22
CA LYS A 7 -3.72 -1.43 -16.21
C LYS A 7 -3.59 -0.54 -14.97
N LEU A 8 -3.20 -1.07 -13.82
CA LEU A 8 -2.91 -0.24 -12.63
C LEU A 8 -1.54 0.44 -12.72
N LYS A 9 -0.58 -0.16 -13.44
CA LYS A 9 0.74 0.41 -13.68
C LYS A 9 0.67 1.61 -14.63
N ALA A 10 -0.13 1.50 -15.69
CA ALA A 10 -0.18 2.50 -16.76
C ALA A 10 -0.78 3.87 -16.35
N GLU A 11 -1.75 3.90 -15.43
CA GLU A 11 -2.36 5.18 -15.02
C GLU A 11 -1.57 5.91 -13.93
N LEU A 12 -0.73 5.19 -13.17
CA LEU A 12 0.10 5.75 -12.10
C LEU A 12 1.52 6.12 -12.56
N TRP A 13 1.96 5.65 -13.72
CA TRP A 13 3.30 5.91 -14.28
C TRP A 13 3.47 7.23 -15.05
N LYS A 14 2.48 8.12 -15.05
CA LYS A 14 2.55 9.41 -15.76
C LYS A 14 3.00 10.60 -14.92
N ARG A 15 3.46 10.42 -13.68
CA ARG A 15 3.99 11.54 -12.88
C ARG A 15 5.47 11.34 -12.59
N ASP A 16 6.24 11.74 -13.60
CA ASP A 16 7.59 12.30 -13.51
C ASP A 16 8.01 12.70 -12.08
N ARG A 17 9.10 12.10 -11.58
CA ARG A 17 10.01 12.74 -10.60
C ARG A 17 9.38 13.30 -9.30
N ILE A 18 8.69 12.48 -8.52
CA ILE A 18 8.22 12.93 -7.19
C ILE A 18 9.35 12.82 -6.15
N LYS A 19 10.19 13.85 -6.07
CA LYS A 19 11.06 14.14 -4.92
C LYS A 19 10.26 14.59 -3.69
N GLU A 20 8.94 14.77 -3.83
CA GLU A 20 8.06 15.23 -2.76
C GLU A 20 7.62 14.07 -1.84
N ILE A 21 7.32 14.41 -0.59
CA ILE A 21 6.77 13.47 0.40
C ILE A 21 5.38 13.07 -0.10
N PRO A 22 5.09 11.77 -0.30
CA PRO A 22 3.79 11.34 -0.78
C PRO A 22 2.72 11.71 0.24
N LYS A 23 1.65 12.33 -0.23
CA LYS A 23 0.56 12.81 0.62
C LYS A 23 -0.56 11.77 0.69
N THR A 24 -0.75 11.01 -0.39
CA THR A 24 -1.79 9.99 -0.50
C THR A 24 -1.26 8.58 -0.34
N TRP A 25 -2.15 7.65 0.05
CA TRP A 25 -1.83 6.23 0.12
C TRP A 25 -1.33 5.67 -1.22
N LYS A 26 -1.96 6.06 -2.34
CA LYS A 26 -1.55 5.61 -3.69
C LYS A 26 -0.10 5.98 -3.98
N GLU A 27 0.28 7.24 -3.74
CA GLU A 27 1.65 7.71 -3.95
C GLU A 27 2.66 6.98 -3.05
N ALA A 28 2.30 6.75 -1.78
CA ALA A 28 3.14 6.01 -0.85
C ALA A 28 3.38 4.58 -1.29
N VAL A 29 2.34 3.88 -1.74
CA VAL A 29 2.43 2.50 -2.23
C VAL A 29 3.28 2.42 -3.49
N ILE A 30 3.11 3.34 -4.45
CA ILE A 30 3.92 3.37 -5.68
C ILE A 30 5.40 3.53 -5.35
N ARG A 31 5.74 4.51 -4.50
CA ARG A 31 7.12 4.76 -4.08
C ARG A 31 7.69 3.58 -3.30
N TRP A 32 6.88 2.94 -2.47
CA TRP A 32 7.27 1.72 -1.75
C TRP A 32 7.59 0.58 -2.72
N PHE A 33 6.76 0.35 -3.74
CA PHE A 33 7.02 -0.64 -4.78
C PHE A 33 8.28 -0.35 -5.55
N ASP A 34 8.53 0.92 -5.90
CA ASP A 34 9.73 1.33 -6.62
C ASP A 34 11.00 1.03 -5.81
N GLU A 35 10.97 1.35 -4.51
CA GLU A 35 12.08 1.01 -3.62
C GLU A 35 12.19 -0.49 -3.32
N MET A 36 11.10 -1.25 -3.41
CA MET A 36 11.04 -2.69 -3.09
C MET A 36 11.11 -3.58 -4.33
N GLN A 37 11.38 -3.03 -5.53
CA GLN A 37 11.45 -3.80 -6.78
C GLN A 37 12.41 -5.00 -6.73
N HIS A 38 13.42 -4.95 -5.86
CA HIS A 38 14.40 -6.02 -5.65
C HIS A 38 13.88 -7.19 -4.77
N LYS A 39 12.70 -7.07 -4.15
CA LYS A 39 12.14 -8.08 -3.23
C LYS A 39 11.38 -9.15 -4.02
N ARG A 40 11.55 -10.42 -3.65
CA ARG A 40 10.87 -11.55 -4.31
C ARG A 40 9.36 -11.64 -3.98
N SER A 41 8.92 -11.02 -2.89
CA SER A 41 7.53 -11.08 -2.37
C SER A 41 6.53 -10.12 -3.03
N LEU A 42 6.93 -9.39 -4.07
CA LEU A 42 6.11 -8.34 -4.68
C LEU A 42 4.77 -8.80 -5.25
N ILE A 43 4.65 -10.09 -5.60
CA ILE A 43 3.42 -10.65 -6.16
C ILE A 43 2.32 -10.67 -5.09
N ASP A 44 2.66 -11.07 -3.86
CA ASP A 44 1.73 -11.13 -2.74
C ASP A 44 1.34 -9.72 -2.26
N ASP A 45 2.33 -8.83 -2.19
CA ASP A 45 2.14 -7.41 -1.87
C ASP A 45 1.18 -6.71 -2.87
N GLN A 46 1.19 -7.09 -4.15
CA GLN A 46 0.25 -6.56 -5.15
C GLN A 46 -1.21 -6.96 -4.87
N TRP A 47 -1.45 -8.18 -4.39
CA TRP A 47 -2.79 -8.63 -4.01
C TRP A 47 -3.32 -7.83 -2.82
N HIS A 48 -2.49 -7.65 -1.79
CA HIS A 48 -2.79 -6.80 -0.65
C HIS A 48 -3.14 -5.38 -1.06
N VAL A 49 -2.32 -4.79 -1.94
CA VAL A 49 -2.55 -3.42 -2.43
C VAL A 49 -3.84 -3.31 -3.20
N LYS A 50 -4.16 -4.26 -4.09
CA LYS A 50 -5.41 -4.23 -4.86
C LYS A 50 -6.63 -4.26 -3.94
N TRP A 51 -6.59 -5.05 -2.88
CA TRP A 51 -7.67 -5.12 -1.91
C TRP A 51 -7.74 -3.83 -1.06
N LEU A 52 -6.61 -3.35 -0.55
CA LEU A 52 -6.52 -2.11 0.23
C LEU A 52 -6.92 -0.87 -0.56
N ASN A 53 -6.60 -0.83 -1.86
CA ASN A 53 -6.95 0.28 -2.74
C ASN A 53 -8.47 0.46 -2.87
N LYS A 54 -9.31 -0.53 -2.52
CA LYS A 54 -10.77 -0.32 -2.44
C LYS A 54 -11.18 0.63 -1.31
N TYR A 55 -10.36 0.73 -0.27
CA TYR A 55 -10.64 1.49 0.94
C TYR A 55 -9.73 2.72 1.09
N PHE A 56 -8.44 2.57 0.77
CA PHE A 56 -7.43 3.60 0.97
C PHE A 56 -7.10 4.43 -0.28
N SER A 57 -7.64 4.10 -1.46
CA SER A 57 -7.31 4.78 -2.72
C SER A 57 -7.51 6.29 -2.71
N HIS A 58 -8.43 6.77 -1.89
CA HIS A 58 -8.84 8.17 -1.81
C HIS A 58 -8.35 8.86 -0.53
N LEU A 59 -7.64 8.14 0.34
CA LEU A 59 -7.23 8.64 1.65
C LEU A 59 -5.80 9.20 1.62
N TYR A 60 -5.61 10.26 2.40
CA TYR A 60 -4.29 10.80 2.72
C TYR A 60 -3.61 9.96 3.79
N LEU A 61 -2.28 9.94 3.80
CA LEU A 61 -1.53 9.21 4.84
C LEU A 61 -1.84 9.72 6.26
N THR A 62 -2.19 10.99 6.39
CA THR A 62 -2.59 11.63 7.64
C THR A 62 -3.97 11.18 8.13
N GLU A 63 -4.82 10.68 7.24
CA GLU A 63 -6.15 10.16 7.57
C GLU A 63 -6.11 8.68 7.97
N ILE A 64 -5.00 8.00 7.74
CA ILE A 64 -4.83 6.59 8.11
C ILE A 64 -4.53 6.51 9.60
N SER A 65 -5.59 6.41 10.39
CA SER A 65 -5.53 6.21 11.84
C SER A 65 -5.43 4.73 12.21
N LYS A 66 -5.07 4.46 13.46
CA LYS A 66 -5.06 3.09 14.01
C LYS A 66 -6.46 2.47 13.96
N ASP A 67 -7.51 3.22 14.29
CA ASP A 67 -8.90 2.77 14.24
C ASP A 67 -9.29 2.31 12.84
N LEU A 68 -8.92 3.07 11.80
CA LEU A 68 -9.21 2.69 10.42
C LEU A 68 -8.48 1.39 10.03
N ILE A 69 -7.24 1.20 10.48
CA ILE A 69 -6.50 -0.05 10.26
C ILE A 69 -7.20 -1.23 10.95
N ASP A 70 -7.71 -1.03 12.17
CA ASP A 70 -8.47 -2.03 12.93
C ASP A 70 -9.79 -2.39 12.24
N GLU A 71 -10.52 -1.40 11.72
CA GLU A 71 -11.73 -1.65 10.92
C GLU A 71 -11.43 -2.47 9.67
N ILE A 72 -10.32 -2.18 9.00
CA ILE A 72 -9.88 -2.93 7.82
C ILE A 72 -9.46 -4.35 8.19
N ALA A 73 -8.82 -4.55 9.33
CA ALA A 73 -8.50 -5.89 9.85
C ALA A 73 -9.77 -6.71 10.05
N LYS A 74 -10.79 -6.14 10.71
CA LYS A 74 -12.09 -6.78 10.93
C LYS A 74 -12.79 -7.12 9.62
N LYS A 75 -12.80 -6.20 8.65
CA LYS A 75 -13.35 -6.48 7.31
C LYS A 75 -12.63 -7.62 6.61
N ARG A 76 -11.33 -7.77 6.83
CA ARG A 76 -10.55 -8.84 6.25
C ARG A 76 -10.81 -10.17 6.96
N GLU A 77 -11.01 -10.16 8.28
CA GLU A 77 -11.43 -11.32 9.07
C GLU A 77 -12.83 -11.81 8.68
N ASP A 78 -13.76 -10.89 8.38
CA ASP A 78 -15.12 -11.20 7.94
C ASP A 78 -15.17 -11.90 6.57
N GLU A 79 -14.12 -11.77 5.74
CA GLU A 79 -13.99 -12.48 4.45
C GLU A 79 -13.56 -13.96 4.59
N ASP A 80 -13.62 -14.55 5.79
CA ASP A 80 -13.23 -15.94 6.11
C ASP A 80 -11.80 -16.29 5.68
N VAL A 81 -10.90 -15.31 5.73
CA VAL A 81 -9.49 -15.52 5.38
C VAL A 81 -8.70 -15.98 6.61
N ALA A 82 -7.63 -16.74 6.37
CA ALA A 82 -6.76 -17.16 7.45
C ALA A 82 -6.23 -15.95 8.26
N PRO A 83 -6.13 -16.04 9.60
CA PRO A 83 -5.61 -14.95 10.43
C PRO A 83 -4.17 -14.56 10.05
N ALA A 84 -3.41 -15.51 9.49
CA ALA A 84 -2.09 -15.24 8.90
C ALA A 84 -2.16 -14.22 7.75
N SER A 85 -3.17 -14.32 6.88
CA SER A 85 -3.36 -13.39 5.75
C SER A 85 -3.74 -11.98 6.22
N VAL A 86 -4.54 -11.87 7.29
CA VAL A 86 -4.85 -10.58 7.94
C VAL A 86 -3.58 -9.96 8.51
N ASN A 87 -2.76 -10.75 9.21
CA ASN A 87 -1.53 -10.25 9.79
C ASN A 87 -0.49 -9.84 8.72
N CYS A 88 -0.39 -10.58 7.60
CA CYS A 88 0.43 -10.18 6.45
C CYS A 88 -0.03 -8.85 5.85
N LEU A 89 -1.34 -8.66 5.68
CA LEU A 89 -1.93 -7.40 5.23
C LEU A 89 -1.57 -6.23 6.17
N LEU A 90 -1.72 -6.44 7.49
CA LEU A 90 -1.36 -5.44 8.50
C LEU A 90 0.15 -5.14 8.51
N ALA A 91 0.99 -6.16 8.35
CA ALA A 91 2.43 -6.00 8.25
C ALA A 91 2.81 -5.18 7.01
N PHE A 92 2.15 -5.42 5.88
CA PHE A 92 2.31 -4.62 4.67
C PHE A 92 1.96 -3.14 4.93
N ILE A 93 0.78 -2.87 5.49
CA ILE A 93 0.35 -1.49 5.81
C ILE A 93 1.36 -0.79 6.70
N ARG A 94 1.78 -1.44 7.81
CA ARG A 94 2.79 -0.89 8.71
C ARG A 94 4.10 -0.61 8.00
N SER A 95 4.53 -1.48 7.08
CA SER A 95 5.78 -1.30 6.35
C SER A 95 5.75 -0.06 5.44
N VAL A 96 4.61 0.19 4.77
CA VAL A 96 4.40 1.36 3.93
C VAL A 96 4.39 2.63 4.79
N LEU A 97 3.56 2.66 5.84
CA LEU A 97 3.44 3.81 6.73
C LEU A 97 4.74 4.13 7.47
N ARG A 98 5.44 3.11 7.99
CA ARG A 98 6.72 3.31 8.69
C ARG A 98 7.79 3.86 7.77
N LYS A 99 7.81 3.42 6.51
CA LYS A 99 8.74 3.93 5.51
C LYS A 99 8.39 5.37 5.13
N ALA A 100 7.08 5.67 5.05
CA ALA A 100 6.60 7.01 4.83
C ALA A 100 6.96 7.98 5.95
N ALA A 101 6.71 7.59 7.19
CA ALA A 101 7.01 8.39 8.36
C ALA A 101 8.51 8.58 8.59
N ASN A 102 9.32 7.51 8.53
CA ASN A 102 10.74 7.60 8.89
C ASN A 102 11.66 8.07 7.77
N LYS A 103 11.45 7.57 6.55
CA LYS A 103 12.42 7.73 5.45
C LYS A 103 12.13 9.00 4.64
N TRP A 104 10.87 9.42 4.59
CA TRP A 104 10.47 10.59 3.79
C TRP A 104 10.31 11.86 4.65
N ALA A 105 9.98 11.77 5.94
CA ALA A 105 9.97 12.96 6.82
C ALA A 105 11.37 13.49 7.16
N ARG A 106 12.41 12.63 7.10
CA ARG A 106 13.80 13.01 7.43
C ARG A 106 14.56 13.63 6.25
N MET A 107 13.93 13.77 5.08
CA MET A 107 14.50 14.41 3.91
C MET A 107 14.08 15.89 3.87
N MET A 108 14.36 16.59 4.97
CA MET A 108 14.17 18.04 5.13
C MET A 108 15.50 18.68 5.53
#